data_AF-A0A5N4DET7-F1
#
_entry.id   AF-A0A5N4DET7-F1
#
_cell.length_a   1.000
_cell.length_b   1.000
_cell.length_c   1.000
_cell.angle_alpha   90.00
_cell.angle_beta   90.00
_cell.angle_gamma   90.00
#
_symmetry.space_group_name_H-M   'P 1'
#
loop_
_entity.id
_entity.type
_entity.pdbx_description
1 polymer ?
#
loop_
_entity_poly.entity_id
_entity_poly.type
_entity_poly.pdbx_seq_one_letter_code
_entity_poly.pdbx_strand_id
1 'polypeptide(L)'
;MLTDTVLMHQAAFGLEDSLPNLPKENQEKLPFSGSANDTDYDLKFQLQKLVLEYTDTATALLYEILLVFQQGNLGLGSTKFAISWMMSFLQSCPPINTFVASIVKQVVKGLSASYQLLSPGQAVLLYQQFYILKSCLQHSKTLAEYIRNDYREEFRYFIHMPALEKRLPLCYPITQPTTQLFHELLKLVEQEQCVKCS
;
A
#
# COMPACT_ATOMS: atom_id res chain seq x y z
N MET A 1 3.01 44.81 -1.04
CA MET A 1 4.37 45.38 -1.18
C MET A 1 5.26 44.46 -0.35
N LEU A 2 6.10 43.57 -0.90
CA LEU A 2 7.12 43.73 -1.96
C LEU A 2 7.98 44.97 -1.68
N THR A 3 9.31 44.91 -1.57
CA THR A 3 10.29 43.80 -1.72
C THR A 3 11.00 43.54 -0.35
N ASP A 4 12.19 42.95 -0.15
CA ASP A 4 13.26 42.47 -1.05
C ASP A 4 14.14 41.36 -0.43
N THR A 5 15.22 40.95 -1.12
CA THR A 5 16.08 39.80 -0.81
C THR A 5 17.58 40.14 -0.93
N VAL A 6 18.46 39.37 -0.29
CA VAL A 6 19.93 39.28 -0.55
C VAL A 6 20.77 40.56 -0.36
N LEU A 7 21.57 40.63 0.71
CA LEU A 7 23.01 40.99 0.64
C LEU A 7 23.74 40.76 1.99
N MET A 8 24.54 39.70 2.12
CA MET A 8 25.67 39.66 3.08
C MET A 8 26.81 38.73 2.60
N HIS A 9 27.73 39.35 1.85
CA HIS A 9 29.18 39.17 1.85
C HIS A 9 29.80 37.75 1.91
N GLN A 10 30.36 37.34 0.76
CA GLN A 10 31.59 36.55 0.72
C GLN A 10 32.79 37.39 1.20
N ALA A 11 33.67 36.80 2.01
CA ALA A 11 35.02 37.33 2.26
C ALA A 11 35.96 36.22 2.78
N ALA A 12 36.67 35.52 1.89
CA ALA A 12 37.90 34.78 2.17
C ALA A 12 38.52 34.29 0.84
N PHE A 13 39.43 35.06 0.27
CA PHE A 13 40.29 34.66 -0.86
C PHE A 13 41.74 35.00 -0.48
N GLY A 14 42.69 34.11 -0.79
CA GLY A 14 44.12 34.44 -0.68
C GLY A 14 44.99 33.32 -0.15
N LEU A 15 45.47 32.45 -1.06
CA LEU A 15 46.88 32.01 -1.17
C LEU A 15 46.99 30.93 -2.27
N GLU A 16 47.34 31.38 -3.49
CA GLU A 16 48.10 30.55 -4.44
C GLU A 16 49.59 30.87 -4.23
N ASP A 17 50.47 29.85 -4.25
CA ASP A 17 51.57 29.81 -5.24
C ASP A 17 52.37 28.49 -5.23
N SER A 18 53.09 28.24 -6.35
CA SER A 18 54.25 27.31 -6.51
C SER A 18 54.05 25.78 -6.75
N LEU A 19 54.15 25.46 -8.05
CA LEU A 19 54.38 24.20 -8.83
C LEU A 19 55.55 23.27 -8.36
N PRO A 20 55.70 21.99 -8.83
CA PRO A 20 55.62 21.56 -10.25
C PRO A 20 54.98 20.19 -10.63
N ASN A 21 54.81 19.99 -11.94
CA ASN A 21 54.30 18.78 -12.62
C ASN A 21 55.41 17.77 -13.02
N LEU A 22 55.18 16.46 -12.85
CA LEU A 22 55.44 15.31 -13.78
C LEU A 22 55.38 13.96 -13.01
N PRO A 23 55.26 12.78 -13.68
CA PRO A 23 54.60 12.43 -14.96
C PRO A 23 53.44 11.42 -14.75
N LYS A 24 52.75 11.03 -15.84
CA LYS A 24 51.74 9.95 -15.84
C LYS A 24 52.35 8.63 -16.33
N GLU A 25 52.45 7.60 -15.48
CA GLU A 25 52.55 6.19 -15.92
C GLU A 25 52.10 5.23 -14.80
N ASN A 26 51.98 3.93 -15.12
CA ASN A 26 51.48 2.83 -14.28
C ASN A 26 49.96 2.74 -14.09
N GLN A 27 49.24 2.56 -15.20
CA GLN A 27 47.99 1.81 -15.19
C GLN A 27 48.27 0.30 -15.09
N GLU A 28 48.53 -0.23 -13.90
CA GLU A 28 48.35 -1.66 -13.65
C GLU A 28 46.93 -1.96 -13.15
N LYS A 29 46.30 -2.97 -13.76
CA LYS A 29 44.96 -3.43 -13.42
C LYS A 29 44.95 -4.03 -12.01
N LEU A 30 44.52 -3.26 -11.02
CA LEU A 30 43.83 -3.84 -9.87
C LEU A 30 42.49 -4.42 -10.36
N PRO A 31 42.21 -5.72 -10.14
CA PRO A 31 40.87 -6.24 -10.39
C PRO A 31 39.90 -5.51 -9.45
N PHE A 32 38.87 -4.89 -10.04
CA PHE A 32 37.85 -4.18 -9.29
C PHE A 32 37.20 -5.16 -8.31
N SER A 33 37.50 -5.01 -7.02
CA SER A 33 36.91 -5.81 -5.96
C SER A 33 35.43 -5.43 -5.89
N GLY A 34 34.60 -6.23 -6.57
CA GLY A 34 33.16 -6.20 -6.39
C GLY A 34 32.88 -6.50 -4.92
N SER A 35 32.55 -5.45 -4.17
CA SER A 35 32.29 -5.56 -2.74
C SER A 35 31.05 -6.42 -2.54
N ALA A 36 31.13 -7.43 -1.66
CA ALA A 36 30.01 -8.33 -1.38
C ALA A 36 28.73 -7.61 -0.93
N ASN A 37 28.87 -6.36 -0.48
CA ASN A 37 27.77 -5.46 -0.11
C ASN A 37 26.87 -5.15 -1.32
N ASP A 38 27.42 -4.87 -2.50
CA ASP A 38 26.64 -4.43 -3.67
C ASP A 38 25.70 -5.54 -4.17
N THR A 39 26.16 -6.79 -4.11
CA THR A 39 25.36 -7.98 -4.44
C THR A 39 24.26 -8.29 -3.43
N ASP A 40 24.46 -7.98 -2.14
CA ASP A 40 23.43 -8.16 -1.10
C ASP A 40 22.30 -7.12 -1.26
N TYR A 41 22.65 -5.86 -1.57
CA TYR A 41 21.67 -4.81 -1.82
C TYR A 41 20.79 -5.09 -3.06
N ASP A 42 21.35 -5.57 -4.17
CA ASP A 42 20.54 -5.95 -5.34
C ASP A 42 19.63 -7.15 -5.01
N LEU A 43 20.16 -8.23 -4.42
CA LEU A 43 19.35 -9.39 -4.04
C LEU A 43 18.17 -9.01 -3.13
N LYS A 44 18.42 -8.15 -2.15
CA LYS A 44 17.38 -7.63 -1.24
C LYS A 44 16.33 -6.79 -1.97
N PHE A 45 16.74 -5.98 -2.94
CA PHE A 45 15.82 -5.21 -3.78
C PHE A 45 14.96 -6.11 -4.68
N GLN A 46 15.56 -7.09 -5.36
CA GLN A 46 14.83 -8.06 -6.18
C GLN A 46 13.82 -8.87 -5.33
N LEU A 47 14.21 -9.31 -4.14
CA LEU A 47 13.33 -10.03 -3.21
C LEU A 47 12.14 -9.16 -2.78
N GLN A 48 12.37 -7.90 -2.40
CA GLN A 48 11.30 -6.98 -2.02
C GLN A 48 10.33 -6.69 -3.19
N LYS A 49 10.86 -6.54 -4.40
CA LYS A 49 10.07 -6.38 -5.62
C LYS A 49 9.21 -7.62 -5.90
N LEU A 50 9.79 -8.82 -5.85
CA LEU A 50 9.08 -10.07 -6.07
C LEU A 50 7.98 -10.32 -5.04
N VAL A 51 8.25 -10.02 -3.75
CA VAL A 51 7.22 -10.09 -2.69
C VAL A 51 6.08 -9.13 -2.97
N LEU A 52 6.37 -7.89 -3.39
CA LEU A 52 5.34 -6.91 -3.74
C LEU A 52 4.48 -7.39 -4.91
N GLU A 53 5.10 -7.77 -6.03
CA GLU A 53 4.40 -8.30 -7.22
C GLU A 53 3.54 -9.53 -6.89
N TYR A 54 4.06 -10.44 -6.04
CA TYR A 54 3.30 -11.58 -5.54
C TYR A 54 2.08 -11.15 -4.70
N THR A 55 2.24 -10.21 -3.75
CA THR A 55 1.13 -9.74 -2.90
C THR A 55 0.07 -8.96 -3.67
N ASP A 56 0.47 -8.18 -4.66
CA ASP A 56 -0.44 -7.42 -5.52
C ASP A 56 -1.25 -8.39 -6.42
N THR A 57 -0.57 -9.40 -6.98
CA THR A 57 -1.21 -10.48 -7.75
C THR A 57 -2.16 -11.32 -6.88
N ALA A 58 -1.77 -11.68 -5.66
CA ALA A 58 -2.61 -12.42 -4.72
C ALA A 58 -3.84 -11.60 -4.29
N THR A 59 -3.69 -10.28 -4.16
CA THR A 59 -4.80 -9.35 -3.88
C THR A 59 -5.79 -9.32 -5.04
N ALA A 60 -5.31 -9.17 -6.28
CA ALA A 60 -6.17 -9.24 -7.46
C ALA A 60 -6.90 -10.60 -7.57
N LEU A 61 -6.19 -11.71 -7.38
CA LEU A 61 -6.80 -13.06 -7.42
C LEU A 61 -7.86 -13.25 -6.34
N LEU A 62 -7.62 -12.83 -5.09
CA LEU A 62 -8.63 -12.94 -4.03
C LEU A 62 -9.87 -12.08 -4.34
N TYR A 63 -9.67 -10.87 -4.86
CA TYR A 63 -10.75 -10.00 -5.29
C TYR A 63 -11.61 -10.64 -6.39
N GLU A 64 -11.00 -11.21 -7.44
CA GLU A 64 -11.73 -11.90 -8.51
C GLU A 64 -12.52 -13.12 -7.97
N ILE A 65 -11.94 -13.89 -7.03
CA ILE A 65 -12.66 -14.97 -6.37
C ILE A 65 -13.86 -14.44 -5.59
N LEU A 66 -13.71 -13.36 -4.80
CA LEU A 66 -14.82 -12.75 -4.07
C LEU A 66 -15.92 -12.23 -5.02
N LEU A 67 -15.56 -11.65 -6.17
CA LEU A 67 -16.53 -11.27 -7.21
C LEU A 67 -17.31 -12.49 -7.71
N VAL A 68 -16.65 -13.60 -8.03
CA VAL A 68 -17.29 -14.83 -8.51
C VAL A 68 -18.27 -15.39 -7.48
N PHE A 69 -17.94 -15.38 -6.19
CA PHE A 69 -18.86 -15.80 -5.12
C PHE A 69 -20.01 -14.80 -4.85
N GLN A 70 -19.86 -13.52 -5.22
CA GLN A 70 -20.90 -12.50 -5.03
C GLN A 70 -21.84 -12.34 -6.23
N GLN A 71 -21.34 -12.52 -7.45
CA GLN A 71 -22.08 -12.38 -8.71
C GLN A 71 -22.59 -13.73 -9.24
N GLY A 72 -21.87 -14.82 -8.97
CA GLY A 72 -22.20 -16.15 -9.47
C GLY A 72 -23.34 -16.80 -8.69
N ASN A 73 -24.36 -17.27 -9.41
CA ASN A 73 -25.23 -18.33 -8.90
C ASN A 73 -24.46 -19.67 -8.98
N LEU A 74 -23.55 -19.88 -8.04
CA LEU A 74 -22.67 -21.07 -7.98
C LEU A 74 -23.40 -22.39 -7.62
N GLY A 75 -24.74 -22.44 -7.75
CA GLY A 75 -25.56 -23.55 -7.25
C GLY A 75 -25.66 -23.62 -5.72
N LEU A 76 -24.92 -22.78 -4.99
CA LEU A 76 -24.87 -22.69 -3.52
C LEU A 76 -26.08 -21.93 -2.91
N GLY A 77 -27.11 -21.61 -3.69
CA GLY A 77 -28.26 -20.83 -3.25
C GLY A 77 -28.02 -19.33 -3.28
N SER A 78 -28.35 -18.62 -2.19
CA SER A 78 -28.20 -17.15 -2.13
C SER A 78 -26.73 -16.73 -2.21
N THR A 79 -26.44 -15.65 -2.95
CA THR A 79 -25.10 -15.01 -3.01
C THR A 79 -24.54 -14.71 -1.61
N LYS A 80 -25.41 -14.30 -0.66
CA LYS A 80 -25.04 -14.09 0.74
C LYS A 80 -24.52 -15.36 1.42
N PHE A 81 -25.07 -16.53 1.10
CA PHE A 81 -24.58 -17.82 1.62
C PHE A 81 -23.25 -18.18 0.97
N ALA A 82 -23.13 -18.08 -0.36
CA ALA A 82 -21.92 -18.40 -1.10
C ALA A 82 -20.70 -17.59 -0.60
N ILE A 83 -20.84 -16.26 -0.48
CA ILE A 83 -19.75 -15.43 0.05
C ILE A 83 -19.48 -15.69 1.54
N SER A 84 -20.50 -15.94 2.36
CA SER A 84 -20.27 -16.26 3.79
C SER A 84 -19.52 -17.59 3.95
N TRP A 85 -19.81 -18.59 3.11
CA TRP A 85 -19.08 -19.87 3.09
C TRP A 85 -17.62 -19.68 2.69
N MET A 86 -17.35 -18.92 1.62
CA MET A 86 -15.98 -18.58 1.20
C MET A 86 -15.21 -17.87 2.31
N MET A 87 -15.86 -16.98 3.06
CA MET A 87 -15.23 -16.25 4.15
C MET A 87 -14.96 -17.13 5.37
N SER A 88 -15.82 -18.11 5.70
CA SER A 88 -15.53 -19.15 6.70
C SER A 88 -14.38 -20.07 6.28
N PHE A 89 -14.27 -20.38 4.98
CA PHE A 89 -13.11 -21.11 4.44
C PHE A 89 -11.82 -20.31 4.61
N LEU A 90 -11.81 -19.03 4.23
CA LEU A 90 -10.66 -18.13 4.42
C LEU A 90 -10.26 -17.98 5.89
N GLN A 91 -11.23 -17.81 6.81
CA GLN A 91 -10.99 -17.81 8.27
C GLN A 91 -10.26 -19.08 8.75
N SER A 92 -10.52 -20.22 8.12
CA SER A 92 -9.93 -21.51 8.49
C SER A 92 -8.48 -21.67 8.02
N CYS A 93 -7.97 -20.75 7.20
CA CYS A 93 -6.58 -20.73 6.74
C CYS A 93 -5.74 -19.80 7.64
N PRO A 94 -4.81 -20.30 8.47
CA PRO A 94 -4.03 -19.46 9.41
C PRO A 94 -3.32 -18.23 8.80
N PRO A 95 -2.82 -18.24 7.53
CA PRO A 95 -2.22 -17.06 6.92
C PRO A 95 -3.17 -15.87 6.67
N ILE A 96 -4.50 -16.05 6.77
CA ILE A 96 -5.47 -15.01 6.37
C ILE A 96 -5.33 -13.71 7.16
N ASN A 97 -5.06 -13.78 8.47
CA ASN A 97 -4.87 -12.59 9.30
C ASN A 97 -3.61 -11.82 8.85
N THR A 98 -2.51 -12.53 8.56
CA THR A 98 -1.27 -11.95 8.02
C THR A 98 -1.50 -11.30 6.65
N PHE A 99 -2.35 -11.89 5.81
CA PHE A 99 -2.71 -11.33 4.51
C PHE A 99 -3.58 -10.06 4.63
N VAL A 100 -4.59 -10.08 5.51
CA VAL A 100 -5.39 -8.89 5.83
C VAL A 100 -4.50 -7.78 6.42
N ALA A 101 -3.57 -8.12 7.30
CA ALA A 101 -2.57 -7.19 7.84
C ALA A 101 -1.68 -6.58 6.74
N SER A 102 -1.27 -7.36 5.74
CA SER A 102 -0.51 -6.83 4.61
C SER A 102 -1.35 -5.88 3.75
N ILE A 103 -2.62 -6.18 3.52
CA ILE A 103 -3.55 -5.29 2.81
C ILE A 103 -3.68 -3.95 3.56
N VAL A 104 -3.95 -3.95 4.87
CA VAL A 104 -4.06 -2.70 5.64
C VAL A 104 -2.77 -1.88 5.55
N LYS A 105 -1.60 -2.51 5.70
CA LYS A 105 -0.29 -1.83 5.56
C LYS A 105 -0.08 -1.25 4.15
N GLN A 106 -0.49 -1.96 3.11
CA GLN A 106 -0.42 -1.45 1.73
C GLN A 106 -1.37 -0.25 1.52
N VAL A 107 -2.60 -0.31 2.03
CA VAL A 107 -3.57 0.81 2.01
C VAL A 107 -3.01 2.04 2.73
N VAL A 108 -2.50 1.87 3.96
CA VAL A 108 -1.86 2.95 4.74
C VAL A 108 -0.71 3.57 3.94
N LYS A 109 0.18 2.76 3.38
CA LYS A 109 1.29 3.23 2.53
C LYS A 109 0.79 3.98 1.28
N GLY A 110 -0.25 3.45 0.63
CA GLY A 110 -0.86 4.03 -0.57
C GLY A 110 -1.54 5.38 -0.35
N LEU A 111 -2.09 5.60 0.85
CA LEU A 111 -2.79 6.84 1.22
C LEU A 111 -1.90 7.87 1.95
N SER A 112 -0.91 7.42 2.72
CA SER A 112 -0.05 8.30 3.55
C SER A 112 1.08 8.97 2.77
N ALA A 113 1.42 8.50 1.57
CA ALA A 113 2.49 9.10 0.77
C ALA A 113 2.10 10.52 0.32
N SER A 114 3.03 11.46 0.43
CA SER A 114 2.74 12.88 0.18
C SER A 114 2.72 13.21 -1.32
N TYR A 115 1.74 14.02 -1.73
CA TYR A 115 1.59 14.72 -3.02
C TYR A 115 1.62 13.92 -4.34
N GLN A 116 1.97 12.63 -4.34
CA GLN A 116 1.96 11.80 -5.55
C GLN A 116 0.55 11.23 -5.81
N LEU A 117 0.02 11.42 -7.01
CA LEU A 117 -1.21 10.75 -7.42
C LEU A 117 -0.96 9.25 -7.66
N LEU A 118 -1.95 8.43 -7.35
CA LEU A 118 -1.91 6.99 -7.65
C LEU A 118 -1.89 6.77 -9.15
N SER A 119 -1.05 5.84 -9.62
CA SER A 119 -1.12 5.36 -11.01
C SER A 119 -2.40 4.56 -11.26
N PRO A 120 -2.81 4.32 -12.52
CA PRO A 120 -4.04 3.55 -12.79
C PRO A 120 -4.04 2.16 -12.15
N GLY A 121 -2.91 1.45 -12.21
CA GLY A 121 -2.76 0.14 -11.57
C GLY A 121 -2.84 0.20 -10.04
N GLN A 122 -2.24 1.23 -9.42
CA GLN A 122 -2.33 1.44 -7.97
C GLN A 122 -3.75 1.79 -7.51
N ALA A 123 -4.49 2.56 -8.32
CA ALA A 123 -5.87 2.92 -8.03
C ALA A 123 -6.82 1.70 -8.15
N VAL A 124 -6.60 0.81 -9.14
CA VAL A 124 -7.30 -0.48 -9.25
C VAL A 124 -6.97 -1.38 -8.04
N LEU A 125 -5.69 -1.51 -7.68
CA LEU A 125 -5.28 -2.31 -6.53
C LEU A 125 -5.89 -1.79 -5.22
N LEU A 126 -5.94 -0.47 -5.02
CA LEU A 126 -6.57 0.14 -3.85
C LEU A 126 -8.08 -0.18 -3.78
N TYR A 127 -8.78 -0.15 -4.92
CA TYR A 127 -10.19 -0.58 -4.99
C TYR A 127 -10.35 -2.05 -4.59
N GLN A 128 -9.50 -2.95 -5.10
CA GLN A 128 -9.51 -4.38 -4.75
C GLN A 128 -9.25 -4.61 -3.25
N GLN A 129 -8.27 -3.88 -2.68
CA GLN A 129 -7.97 -3.91 -1.25
C GLN A 129 -9.16 -3.47 -0.39
N PHE A 130 -9.80 -2.34 -0.72
CA PHE A 130 -11.01 -1.89 -0.02
C PHE A 130 -12.17 -2.89 -0.14
N TYR A 131 -12.29 -3.55 -1.28
CA TYR A 131 -13.33 -4.56 -1.50
C TYR A 131 -13.12 -5.76 -0.58
N ILE A 132 -11.90 -6.30 -0.53
CA ILE A 132 -11.54 -7.42 0.37
C ILE A 132 -11.79 -7.02 1.83
N LEU A 133 -11.33 -5.85 2.27
CA LEU A 133 -11.53 -5.37 3.65
C LEU A 133 -13.03 -5.22 3.99
N LYS A 134 -13.84 -4.69 3.07
CA LYS A 134 -15.31 -4.62 3.23
C LYS A 134 -15.90 -6.01 3.35
N SER A 135 -15.53 -6.96 2.48
CA SER A 135 -16.02 -8.35 2.55
C SER A 135 -15.66 -8.99 3.89
N CYS A 136 -14.43 -8.79 4.39
CA CYS A 136 -14.02 -9.20 5.74
C CYS A 136 -14.95 -8.64 6.82
N LEU A 137 -15.21 -7.34 6.81
CA LEU A 137 -16.06 -6.67 7.80
C LEU A 137 -17.55 -7.07 7.73
N GLN A 138 -18.06 -7.41 6.53
CA GLN A 138 -19.47 -7.75 6.31
C GLN A 138 -19.82 -9.22 6.55
N HIS A 139 -18.92 -10.14 6.21
CA HIS A 139 -19.22 -11.57 6.11
C HIS A 139 -18.47 -12.45 7.12
N SER A 140 -17.46 -11.91 7.81
CA SER A 140 -16.58 -12.66 8.70
C SER A 140 -16.49 -11.97 10.06
N LYS A 141 -17.21 -12.48 11.08
CA LYS A 141 -17.15 -11.90 12.44
C LYS A 141 -15.72 -11.79 12.96
N THR A 142 -14.96 -12.88 12.89
CA THR A 142 -13.57 -12.97 13.37
C THR A 142 -12.64 -11.99 12.65
N LEU A 143 -12.73 -11.83 11.32
CA LEU A 143 -11.90 -10.85 10.60
C LEU A 143 -12.39 -9.42 10.84
N ALA A 144 -13.69 -9.22 11.01
CA ALA A 144 -14.25 -7.91 11.36
C ALA A 144 -13.81 -7.45 12.76
N GLU A 145 -13.73 -8.37 13.73
CA GLU A 145 -13.17 -8.14 15.06
C GLU A 145 -11.67 -7.86 14.99
N TYR A 146 -10.91 -8.68 14.28
CA TYR A 146 -9.48 -8.46 14.03
C TYR A 146 -9.20 -7.07 13.44
N ILE A 147 -9.93 -6.67 12.39
CA ILE A 147 -9.78 -5.36 11.75
C ILE A 147 -10.15 -4.20 12.71
N ARG A 148 -11.25 -4.33 13.47
CA ARG A 148 -11.72 -3.28 14.39
C ARG A 148 -10.90 -3.17 15.68
N ASN A 149 -10.22 -4.22 16.10
CA ASN A 149 -9.40 -4.20 17.31
C ASN A 149 -7.97 -3.73 16.99
N ASP A 150 -7.37 -4.27 15.93
CA ASP A 150 -5.92 -4.12 15.69
C ASP A 150 -5.58 -2.94 14.76
N TYR A 151 -6.54 -2.47 13.95
CA TYR A 151 -6.30 -1.46 12.90
C TYR A 151 -7.18 -0.20 12.98
N ARG A 152 -7.95 -0.02 14.06
CA ARG A 152 -8.92 1.09 14.21
C ARG A 152 -8.26 2.46 14.11
N GLU A 153 -7.04 2.57 14.63
CA GLU A 153 -6.29 3.82 14.66
C GLU A 153 -5.71 4.15 13.28
N GLU A 154 -5.33 3.15 12.49
CA GLU A 154 -4.97 3.32 11.08
C GLU A 154 -6.15 3.84 10.26
N PHE A 155 -7.37 3.33 10.51
CA PHE A 155 -8.59 3.90 9.93
C PHE A 155 -8.86 5.34 10.38
N ARG A 156 -8.56 5.67 11.63
CA ARG A 156 -8.79 7.02 12.17
C ARG A 156 -7.78 8.05 11.68
N TYR A 157 -6.51 7.67 11.49
CA TYR A 157 -5.40 8.60 11.24
C TYR A 157 -4.82 8.58 9.82
N PHE A 158 -4.92 7.47 9.09
CA PHE A 158 -4.29 7.33 7.76
C PHE A 158 -5.27 6.96 6.65
N ILE A 159 -6.29 6.15 6.96
CA ILE A 159 -7.27 5.63 5.99
C ILE A 159 -8.59 6.41 6.14
N HIS A 160 -8.59 7.69 5.78
CA HIS A 160 -9.76 8.59 5.89
C HIS A 160 -10.07 9.33 4.58
N MET A 161 -11.29 9.86 4.41
CA MET A 161 -11.75 10.50 3.15
C MET A 161 -10.78 11.56 2.58
N PRO A 162 -10.29 12.55 3.36
CA PRO A 162 -9.31 13.53 2.85
C PRO A 162 -7.96 12.97 2.38
N ALA A 163 -7.63 11.71 2.69
CA ALA A 163 -6.42 11.06 2.17
C ALA A 163 -6.71 10.40 0.82
N LEU A 164 -7.88 9.76 0.66
CA LEU A 164 -8.31 9.20 -0.62
C LEU A 164 -8.42 10.29 -1.70
N GLU A 165 -9.12 11.39 -1.42
CA GLU A 165 -9.36 12.48 -2.38
C GLU A 165 -8.07 13.16 -2.86
N LYS A 166 -7.04 13.23 -2.01
CA LYS A 166 -5.71 13.78 -2.37
C LYS A 166 -4.87 12.84 -3.25
N ARG A 167 -5.21 11.55 -3.28
CA ARG A 167 -4.38 10.49 -3.88
C ARG A 167 -5.02 9.90 -5.14
N LEU A 168 -6.35 9.87 -5.23
CA LEU A 168 -7.13 9.25 -6.29
C LEU A 168 -7.61 10.30 -7.33
N PRO A 169 -7.10 10.28 -8.59
CA PRO A 169 -7.48 11.26 -9.60
C PRO A 169 -8.98 11.23 -9.97
N LEU A 170 -9.61 12.41 -10.01
CA LEU A 170 -11.02 12.54 -10.42
C LEU A 170 -11.31 12.10 -11.87
N CYS A 171 -10.28 12.01 -12.72
CA CYS A 171 -10.41 11.57 -14.11
C CYS A 171 -10.47 10.04 -14.29
N TYR A 172 -10.24 9.24 -13.24
CA TYR A 172 -10.30 7.78 -13.34
C TYR A 172 -11.76 7.29 -13.26
N PRO A 173 -12.23 6.42 -14.17
CA PRO A 173 -13.60 5.88 -14.13
C PRO A 173 -13.94 5.16 -12.81
N ILE A 174 -12.93 4.57 -12.17
CA ILE A 174 -13.09 3.87 -10.89
C ILE A 174 -13.23 4.81 -9.68
N THR A 175 -13.07 6.13 -9.84
CA THR A 175 -13.01 7.05 -8.69
C THR A 175 -14.33 7.12 -7.94
N GLN A 176 -15.47 7.27 -8.63
CA GLN A 176 -16.78 7.22 -7.98
C GLN A 176 -17.03 5.90 -7.23
N PRO A 177 -16.91 4.69 -7.85
CA PRO A 177 -17.16 3.45 -7.13
C PRO A 177 -16.14 3.18 -6.01
N THR A 178 -14.89 3.62 -6.16
CA THR A 178 -13.89 3.57 -5.05
C THR A 178 -14.32 4.44 -3.88
N THR A 179 -14.76 5.69 -4.12
CA THR A 179 -15.23 6.58 -3.06
C THR A 179 -16.49 6.04 -2.37
N GLN A 180 -17.43 5.45 -3.11
CA GLN A 180 -18.63 4.80 -2.53
C GLN A 180 -18.26 3.58 -1.67
N LEU A 181 -17.45 2.68 -2.23
CA LEU A 181 -16.91 1.51 -1.52
C LEU A 181 -16.18 1.91 -0.24
N PHE A 182 -15.43 3.01 -0.28
CA PHE A 182 -14.70 3.53 0.86
C PHE A 182 -15.61 4.11 1.96
N HIS A 183 -16.71 4.79 1.61
CA HIS A 183 -17.71 5.24 2.59
C HIS A 183 -18.34 4.07 3.34
N GLU A 184 -18.68 2.99 2.62
CA GLU A 184 -19.20 1.77 3.23
C GLU A 184 -18.16 1.09 4.13
N LEU A 185 -16.90 1.04 3.70
CA LEU A 185 -15.79 0.49 4.47
C LEU A 185 -15.62 1.21 5.82
N LEU A 186 -15.51 2.54 5.81
CA LEU A 186 -15.35 3.33 7.05
C LEU A 186 -16.52 3.11 7.99
N LYS A 187 -17.76 3.17 7.47
CA LYS A 187 -18.97 2.93 8.25
C LYS A 187 -19.00 1.53 8.90
N LEU A 188 -18.37 0.52 8.29
CA LEU A 188 -18.28 -0.83 8.84
C LEU A 188 -17.20 -0.97 9.92
N VAL A 189 -16.12 -0.19 9.85
CA VAL A 189 -15.10 -0.11 10.91
C VAL A 189 -15.62 0.66 12.13
N GLU A 190 -16.34 1.75 11.89
CA GLU A 190 -16.95 2.59 12.95
C GLU A 190 -18.12 1.92 13.67
N GLN A 191 -18.78 0.94 13.04
CA GLN A 191 -19.82 0.14 13.70
C GLN A 191 -19.27 -0.59 14.92
N GLU A 192 -19.61 -0.07 16.10
CA GLU A 192 -19.45 -0.80 17.36
C GLU A 192 -20.21 -2.13 17.28
N GLN A 193 -19.70 -3.13 17.98
CA GLN A 193 -20.37 -4.42 18.08
C GLN A 193 -21.77 -4.20 18.68
N CYS A 194 -22.81 -4.41 17.88
CA CYS A 194 -24.14 -4.61 18.43
C CYS A 194 -24.11 -5.95 19.18
N VAL A 195 -23.82 -5.88 20.47
CA VAL A 195 -23.83 -7.03 21.39
C VAL A 195 -25.27 -7.51 21.50
N LYS A 196 -25.66 -8.40 20.58
CA LYS A 196 -26.84 -9.24 20.75
C LYS A 196 -26.52 -10.28 21.81
N CYS A 197 -26.67 -9.89 23.07
CA CYS A 197 -26.85 -10.84 24.16
C CYS A 197 -28.13 -11.64 23.90
N SER A 198 -28.09 -12.93 24.27
CA SER A 198 -29.17 -13.93 24.17
C SER A 198 -29.45 -14.46 22.75
#